data_AF-A0A7K4CDX0-F1
#
_entry.id   AF-A0A7K4CDX0-F1
#
_cell.length_a   1.000
_cell.length_b   1.000
_cell.length_c   1.000
_cell.angle_alpha   90.00
_cell.angle_beta   90.00
_cell.angle_gamma   90.00
#
_symmetry.space_group_name_H-M   'P 1'
#
loop_
_entity.id
_entity.type
_entity.pdbx_description
1 polymer ?
#
loop_
_entity_poly.entity_id
_entity_poly.type
_entity_poly.pdbx_seq_one_letter_code
_entity_poly.pdbx_strand_id
1 'polypeptide(L)'
;MKKSSGRFISFIKHAYSLVRSSHLSAYSCKYSRRDYTQHQLLTILLFKEYRKEDYRTVICDLEEMDRIRQEIGLQKSPHFTTLQKFLCQIKPIYLDLLFKNTLKQFYSDDGSIPITAIDSSGFTSGYSSHYYSIRTGKMRKHFLKTSIVVDTDQQIITGFMISKNRVHESQHALILLKKCHRLRKSDCYVMDRGYDSEKIHKLIRETLNADSVIPTRAWKNTANIWGKYRKEMTDNFDFNRYRKRVLVETKFSVLKRRFGADLKARSFQIQKKEISCKIILANLDRIILFCWVEVFYRALFFNRLPDKIFQADLD
;
A
#
# COMPACT_ATOMS: atom_id res chain seq x y z
N MET A 1 -20.17 12.97 -26.57
CA MET A 1 -19.48 11.86 -25.86
C MET A 1 -18.39 12.40 -24.94
N LYS A 2 -18.54 12.35 -23.61
CA LYS A 2 -17.42 12.60 -22.69
C LYS A 2 -16.40 11.48 -22.90
N LYS A 3 -15.24 11.77 -23.53
CA LYS A 3 -14.14 10.81 -23.67
C LYS A 3 -13.86 10.18 -22.29
N SER A 4 -13.93 8.85 -22.21
CA SER A 4 -13.38 8.10 -21.08
C SER A 4 -11.99 8.67 -20.79
N SER A 5 -11.80 9.18 -19.57
CA SER A 5 -10.53 9.77 -19.18
C SER A 5 -9.47 8.67 -19.23
N GLY A 6 -8.41 8.89 -20.02
CA GLY A 6 -7.34 7.90 -20.16
C GLY A 6 -6.79 7.49 -18.78
N ARG A 7 -6.36 6.23 -18.65
CA ARG A 7 -5.92 5.63 -17.39
C ARG A 7 -4.98 6.53 -16.57
N PHE A 8 -4.02 7.19 -17.23
CA PHE A 8 -3.10 8.13 -16.58
C PHE A 8 -3.78 9.40 -16.06
N ILE A 9 -4.75 9.95 -16.78
CA ILE A 9 -5.52 11.12 -16.33
C ILE A 9 -6.36 10.74 -15.10
N SER A 10 -7.02 9.59 -15.13
CA SER A 10 -7.75 9.09 -13.95
C SER A 10 -6.81 8.94 -12.76
N PHE A 11 -5.63 8.33 -12.96
CA PHE A 11 -4.63 8.21 -11.91
C PHE A 11 -4.21 9.57 -11.35
N ILE A 12 -3.82 10.52 -12.21
CA ILE A 12 -3.35 11.83 -11.80
C ILE A 12 -4.41 12.61 -11.04
N LYS A 13 -5.68 12.57 -11.48
CA LYS A 13 -6.79 13.22 -10.76
C LYS A 13 -6.92 12.71 -9.33
N HIS A 14 -6.94 11.39 -9.16
CA HIS A 14 -7.09 10.79 -7.82
C HIS A 14 -5.83 10.99 -6.98
N ALA A 15 -4.64 10.84 -7.56
CA ALA A 15 -3.36 11.09 -6.88
C ALA A 15 -3.25 12.54 -6.40
N TYR A 16 -3.51 13.50 -7.29
CA TYR A 16 -3.42 14.92 -6.99
C TYR A 16 -4.46 15.35 -5.95
N SER A 17 -5.71 14.88 -6.08
CA SER A 17 -6.77 15.09 -5.08
C SER A 17 -6.37 14.55 -3.71
N LEU A 18 -5.87 13.32 -3.64
CA LEU A 18 -5.42 12.68 -2.41
C LEU A 18 -4.24 13.43 -1.77
N VAL A 19 -3.28 13.89 -2.58
CA VAL A 19 -2.14 14.67 -2.11
C VAL A 19 -2.58 16.05 -1.62
N ARG A 20 -3.53 16.70 -2.29
CA ARG A 20 -4.08 17.99 -1.87
C ARG A 20 -4.92 17.92 -0.59
N SER A 21 -5.64 16.82 -0.39
CA SER A 21 -6.38 16.56 0.86
C SER A 21 -5.48 16.09 1.99
N SER A 22 -4.19 15.85 1.72
CA SER A 22 -3.20 15.62 2.76
C SER A 22 -2.83 16.93 3.46
N HIS A 23 -2.46 16.85 4.74
CA HIS A 23 -1.94 17.98 5.51
C HIS A 23 -0.54 18.45 5.07
N LEU A 24 -0.11 18.10 3.86
CA LEU A 24 1.12 18.63 3.26
C LEU A 24 0.87 20.08 2.85
N SER A 25 1.72 21.00 3.29
CA SER A 25 1.65 22.39 2.85
C SER A 25 2.04 22.53 1.38
N ALA A 26 1.47 23.49 0.66
CA ALA A 26 1.83 23.75 -0.74
C ALA A 26 3.33 24.06 -0.90
N TYR A 27 3.94 24.73 0.07
CA TYR A 27 5.37 25.05 0.09
C TYR A 27 6.00 24.66 1.43
N SER A 28 7.29 24.30 1.43
CA SER A 28 7.98 23.81 2.64
C SER A 28 8.26 24.93 3.64
N CYS A 29 8.45 26.16 3.16
CA CYS A 29 8.63 27.37 3.98
C CYS A 29 8.29 28.65 3.18
N LYS A 30 8.24 29.79 3.87
CA LYS A 30 7.99 31.12 3.28
C LYS A 30 8.98 31.48 2.15
N TYR A 31 10.23 31.04 2.25
CA TYR A 31 11.33 31.33 1.32
C TYR A 31 11.47 30.33 0.16
N SER A 32 10.50 29.43 -0.03
CA SER A 32 10.52 28.50 -1.17
C SER A 32 10.43 29.28 -2.48
N ARG A 33 11.16 28.86 -3.53
CA ARG A 33 11.19 29.51 -4.85
C ARG A 33 9.84 29.62 -5.59
N ARG A 34 8.78 28.99 -5.08
CA ARG A 34 7.39 28.96 -5.60
C ARG A 34 7.20 28.49 -7.05
N ASP A 35 8.26 28.06 -7.73
CA ASP A 35 8.23 27.41 -9.05
C ASP A 35 7.27 26.20 -9.10
N TYR A 36 7.26 25.39 -8.04
CA TYR A 36 6.44 24.18 -7.91
C TYR A 36 5.92 24.04 -6.49
N THR A 37 4.69 23.54 -6.34
CA THR A 37 4.17 23.13 -5.04
C THR A 37 4.65 21.73 -4.67
N GLN A 38 4.73 21.44 -3.37
CA GLN A 38 5.02 20.09 -2.87
C GLN A 38 3.96 19.08 -3.32
N HIS A 39 2.70 19.52 -3.50
CA HIS A 39 1.63 18.67 -4.02
C HIS A 39 1.90 18.21 -5.44
N GLN A 40 2.35 19.12 -6.31
CA GLN A 40 2.73 18.80 -7.69
C GLN A 40 3.91 17.84 -7.71
N LEU A 41 4.98 18.14 -6.97
CA LEU A 41 6.19 17.30 -6.92
C LEU A 41 5.89 15.88 -6.40
N LEU A 42 5.06 15.75 -5.36
CA LEU A 42 4.67 14.45 -4.82
C LEU A 42 3.79 13.67 -5.79
N THR A 43 2.89 14.34 -6.50
CA THR A 43 2.04 13.69 -7.50
C THR A 43 2.86 13.18 -8.68
N ILE A 44 3.82 13.95 -9.17
CA ILE A 44 4.74 13.51 -10.23
C ILE A 44 5.59 12.33 -9.74
N LEU A 45 6.06 12.36 -8.48
CA LEU A 45 6.81 11.25 -7.91
C LEU A 45 5.98 9.95 -7.86
N LEU A 46 4.71 10.05 -7.44
CA LEU A 46 3.78 8.92 -7.47
C LEU A 46 3.55 8.43 -8.90
N PHE A 47 3.43 9.34 -9.88
CA PHE A 47 3.29 9.00 -11.29
C PHE A 47 4.52 8.27 -11.84
N LYS A 48 5.72 8.72 -11.48
CA LYS A 48 7.00 8.05 -11.81
C LYS A 48 7.03 6.62 -11.28
N GLU A 49 6.64 6.42 -10.02
CA GLU A 49 6.56 5.07 -9.42
C GLU A 49 5.44 4.22 -10.04
N TYR A 50 4.31 4.83 -10.39
CA TYR A 50 3.20 4.15 -11.08
C TYR A 50 3.61 3.62 -12.46
N ARG A 51 4.39 4.39 -13.22
CA ARG A 51 4.94 4.00 -14.53
C ARG A 51 6.20 3.15 -14.46
N LYS A 52 6.77 2.96 -13.26
CA LYS A 52 8.05 2.26 -13.01
C LYS A 52 9.29 2.92 -13.67
N GLU A 53 9.17 4.17 -14.05
CA GLU A 53 10.22 4.93 -14.73
C GLU A 53 11.26 5.51 -13.76
N ASP A 54 12.41 5.94 -14.30
CA ASP A 54 13.35 6.77 -13.57
C ASP A 54 13.00 8.26 -13.66
N TYR A 55 13.77 9.10 -12.97
CA TYR A 55 13.48 10.53 -12.85
C TYR A 55 13.64 11.29 -14.16
N ARG A 56 14.50 10.85 -15.08
CA ARG A 56 14.70 11.56 -16.35
C ARG A 56 13.56 11.24 -17.30
N THR A 57 13.27 9.94 -17.49
CA THR A 57 12.19 9.50 -18.38
C THR A 57 10.85 10.12 -18.02
N VAL A 58 10.43 10.10 -16.74
CA VAL A 58 9.13 10.69 -16.38
C VAL A 58 9.04 12.20 -16.68
N ILE A 59 10.17 12.92 -16.61
CA ILE A 59 10.19 14.37 -16.88
C ILE A 59 10.15 14.62 -18.38
N CYS A 60 10.93 13.88 -19.18
CA CYS A 60 10.87 13.94 -20.64
C CYS A 60 9.46 13.61 -21.13
N ASP A 61 8.87 12.51 -20.65
CA ASP A 61 7.49 12.13 -20.96
C ASP A 61 6.49 13.25 -20.59
N LEU A 62 6.70 13.92 -19.45
CA LEU A 62 5.83 15.03 -19.05
C LEU A 62 5.93 16.25 -19.99
N GLU A 63 7.05 16.46 -20.68
CA GLU A 63 7.17 17.53 -21.68
C GLU A 63 6.26 17.30 -22.89
N GLU A 64 5.96 16.04 -23.20
CA GLU A 64 5.09 15.62 -24.29
C GLU A 64 3.62 15.39 -23.85
N MET A 65 3.36 15.27 -22.54
CA MET A 65 2.04 14.97 -21.99
C MET A 65 1.27 16.21 -21.51
N ASP A 66 0.87 17.09 -22.43
CA ASP A 66 0.13 18.33 -22.12
C ASP A 66 -1.08 18.14 -21.21
N ARG A 67 -1.90 17.13 -21.50
CA ARG A 67 -3.10 16.82 -20.71
C ARG A 67 -2.75 16.47 -19.27
N ILE A 68 -1.63 15.78 -19.04
CA ILE A 68 -1.20 15.43 -17.68
C ILE A 68 -0.65 16.67 -16.97
N ARG A 69 0.14 17.50 -17.65
CA ARG A 69 0.63 18.77 -17.09
C ARG A 69 -0.51 19.70 -16.67
N GLN A 70 -1.52 19.84 -17.51
CA GLN A 70 -2.71 20.65 -17.23
C GLN A 70 -3.46 20.14 -15.99
N GLU A 71 -3.65 18.82 -15.87
CA GLU A 71 -4.35 18.21 -14.72
C GLU A 71 -3.58 18.37 -13.39
N ILE A 72 -2.24 18.47 -13.43
CA ILE A 72 -1.41 18.76 -12.25
C ILE A 72 -1.28 20.29 -12.02
N GLY A 73 -1.64 21.11 -13.01
CA GLY A 73 -1.44 22.56 -13.01
C GLY A 73 0.02 22.98 -13.18
N LEU A 74 0.82 22.23 -13.93
CA LEU A 74 2.22 22.55 -14.21
C LEU A 74 2.34 23.53 -15.37
N GLN A 75 2.96 24.68 -15.12
CA GLN A 75 3.31 25.67 -16.16
C GLN A 75 4.57 25.28 -16.94
N LYS A 76 5.52 24.65 -16.26
CA LYS A 76 6.79 24.17 -16.82
C LYS A 76 7.12 22.79 -16.24
N SER A 77 7.83 21.96 -16.97
CA SER A 77 8.32 20.68 -16.45
C SER A 77 9.51 20.92 -15.48
N PRO A 78 9.50 20.32 -14.27
CA PRO A 78 10.64 20.44 -13.35
C PRO A 78 11.82 19.62 -13.86
N HIS A 79 13.05 20.11 -13.61
CA HIS A 79 14.24 19.31 -13.87
C HIS A 79 14.25 18.02 -13.02
N PHE A 80 14.80 16.91 -13.54
CA PHE A 80 14.76 15.61 -12.86
C PHE A 80 15.37 15.62 -11.46
N THR A 81 16.40 16.44 -11.23
CA THR A 81 17.02 16.59 -9.89
C THR A 81 16.10 17.26 -8.89
N THR A 82 15.11 18.05 -9.31
CA THR A 82 14.11 18.66 -8.43
C THR A 82 13.27 17.58 -7.76
N LEU A 83 12.77 16.60 -8.51
CA LEU A 83 12.03 15.46 -7.95
C LEU A 83 12.90 14.61 -7.03
N GLN A 84 14.14 14.34 -7.44
CA GLN A 84 15.08 13.56 -6.63
C GLN A 84 15.36 14.25 -5.29
N LYS A 85 15.67 15.56 -5.31
CA LYS A 85 15.91 16.36 -4.10
C LYS A 85 14.66 16.45 -3.23
N PHE A 86 13.48 16.60 -3.83
CA PHE A 86 12.21 16.59 -3.11
C PHE A 86 12.00 15.28 -2.34
N LEU A 87 12.21 14.12 -2.97
CA LEU A 87 12.12 12.83 -2.26
C LEU A 87 13.14 12.73 -1.12
N CYS A 88 14.36 13.21 -1.32
CA CYS A 88 15.36 13.26 -0.24
C CYS A 88 14.89 14.11 0.95
N GLN A 89 14.22 15.23 0.69
CA GLN A 89 13.84 16.23 1.70
C GLN A 89 12.49 15.97 2.38
N ILE A 90 11.50 15.39 1.68
CA ILE A 90 10.16 15.20 2.24
C ILE A 90 10.22 14.36 3.53
N LYS A 91 9.63 14.87 4.61
CA LYS A 91 9.63 14.17 5.90
C LYS A 91 8.75 12.91 5.79
N PRO A 92 9.18 11.74 6.33
CA PRO A 92 8.40 10.50 6.27
C PRO A 92 6.97 10.62 6.82
N ILE A 93 6.74 11.51 7.78
CA ILE A 93 5.42 11.78 8.35
C ILE A 93 4.37 12.15 7.29
N TYR A 94 4.75 12.85 6.23
CA TYR A 94 3.82 13.23 5.16
C TYR A 94 3.39 12.03 4.31
N LEU A 95 4.27 11.03 4.13
CA LEU A 95 3.90 9.77 3.48
C LEU A 95 3.00 8.92 4.38
N ASP A 96 3.26 8.90 5.69
CA ASP A 96 2.38 8.26 6.66
C ASP A 96 0.99 8.93 6.69
N LEU A 97 0.91 10.26 6.61
CA LEU A 97 -0.36 11.00 6.51
C LEU A 97 -1.09 10.71 5.20
N LEU A 98 -0.37 10.70 4.07
CA LEU A 98 -0.93 10.36 2.77
C LEU A 98 -1.48 8.94 2.76
N PHE A 99 -0.74 7.99 3.34
CA PHE A 99 -1.20 6.62 3.54
C PHE A 99 -2.49 6.56 4.36
N LYS A 100 -2.58 7.26 5.49
CA LYS A 100 -3.82 7.31 6.29
C LYS A 100 -4.99 7.89 5.49
N ASN A 101 -4.76 8.93 4.70
CA ASN A 101 -5.80 9.49 3.83
C ASN A 101 -6.31 8.49 2.80
N THR A 102 -5.46 7.55 2.33
CA THR A 102 -5.94 6.47 1.44
C THR A 102 -6.93 5.55 2.15
N LEU A 103 -6.77 5.32 3.46
CA LEU A 103 -7.68 4.47 4.25
C LEU A 103 -9.04 5.13 4.45
N LYS A 104 -9.07 6.45 4.65
CA LYS A 104 -10.32 7.23 4.79
C LYS A 104 -11.24 7.15 3.57
N GLN A 105 -10.72 6.74 2.41
CA GLN A 105 -11.53 6.52 1.20
C GLN A 105 -12.31 5.21 1.23
N PHE A 106 -11.95 4.28 2.12
CA PHE A 106 -12.53 2.94 2.22
C PHE A 106 -13.26 2.69 3.53
N TYR A 107 -12.85 3.37 4.60
CA TYR A 107 -13.31 3.09 5.96
C TYR A 107 -13.80 4.36 6.64
N SER A 108 -14.98 4.26 7.25
CA SER A 108 -15.46 5.18 8.29
C SER A 108 -14.79 4.88 9.63
N ASP A 109 -14.79 5.83 10.57
CA ASP A 109 -14.05 5.70 11.83
C ASP A 109 -14.57 4.57 12.76
N ASP A 110 -15.86 4.20 12.64
CA ASP A 110 -16.55 3.36 13.64
C ASP A 110 -16.58 1.85 13.33
N GLY A 111 -15.89 1.40 12.28
CA GLY A 111 -15.93 0.00 11.84
C GLY A 111 -14.71 -0.84 12.26
N SER A 112 -14.89 -2.15 12.21
CA SER A 112 -13.81 -3.14 12.28
C SER A 112 -13.64 -3.87 10.94
N ILE A 113 -12.47 -4.44 10.71
CA ILE A 113 -12.22 -5.36 9.59
C ILE A 113 -12.42 -6.79 10.09
N PRO A 114 -13.29 -7.60 9.46
CA PRO A 114 -13.53 -8.96 9.93
C PRO A 114 -12.26 -9.79 10.05
N ILE A 115 -11.45 -9.83 8.98
CA ILE A 115 -10.21 -10.60 8.95
C ILE A 115 -9.09 -9.80 8.30
N THR A 116 -8.00 -9.64 9.05
CA THR A 116 -6.78 -8.98 8.60
C THR A 116 -5.63 -9.98 8.52
N ALA A 117 -4.98 -10.05 7.37
CA ALA A 117 -3.83 -10.91 7.14
C ALA A 117 -2.51 -10.12 7.26
N ILE A 118 -1.50 -10.71 7.90
CA ILE A 118 -0.17 -10.11 8.06
C ILE A 118 0.90 -11.05 7.53
N ASP A 119 1.80 -10.49 6.73
CA ASP A 119 2.97 -11.18 6.22
C ASP A 119 4.11 -10.20 5.97
N SER A 120 5.30 -10.73 5.73
CA SER A 120 6.49 -9.95 5.41
C SER A 120 7.20 -10.46 4.17
N SER A 121 7.70 -9.52 3.36
CA SER A 121 8.44 -9.83 2.15
C SER A 121 9.60 -8.85 1.94
N GLY A 122 10.64 -9.29 1.24
CA GLY A 122 11.82 -8.48 0.95
C GLY A 122 11.69 -7.63 -0.31
N PHE A 123 12.13 -6.37 -0.25
CA PHE A 123 12.39 -5.52 -1.41
C PHE A 123 13.91 -5.41 -1.63
N THR A 124 14.39 -5.69 -2.82
CA THR A 124 15.83 -5.85 -3.11
C THR A 124 16.49 -4.52 -3.46
N SER A 125 17.67 -4.24 -2.90
CA SER A 125 18.32 -2.93 -3.02
C SER A 125 19.32 -2.80 -4.17
N GLY A 126 19.12 -3.44 -5.33
CA GLY A 126 20.11 -3.36 -6.41
C GLY A 126 19.66 -3.84 -7.79
N TYR A 127 20.19 -3.16 -8.82
CA TYR A 127 20.12 -3.54 -10.23
C TYR A 127 21.21 -4.56 -10.56
N SER A 128 21.02 -5.83 -10.21
CA SER A 128 21.81 -6.93 -10.79
C SER A 128 20.86 -7.93 -11.42
N SER A 129 21.09 -8.30 -12.68
CA SER A 129 20.29 -9.34 -13.34
C SER A 129 20.45 -10.66 -12.59
N HIS A 130 19.41 -11.49 -12.62
CA HIS A 130 19.45 -12.84 -12.04
C HIS A 130 20.65 -13.64 -12.59
N TYR A 131 20.88 -13.54 -13.90
CA TYR A 131 22.02 -14.16 -14.60
C TYR A 131 23.38 -13.68 -14.08
N TYR A 132 23.55 -12.37 -13.80
CA TYR A 132 24.78 -11.85 -13.23
C TYR A 132 25.04 -12.39 -11.81
N SER A 133 23.99 -12.52 -10.99
CA SER A 133 24.09 -13.11 -9.64
C SER A 133 24.44 -14.60 -9.67
N ILE A 134 23.87 -15.36 -10.60
CA ILE A 134 24.22 -16.77 -10.82
C ILE A 134 25.69 -16.89 -11.25
N ARG A 135 26.09 -16.15 -12.30
CA ARG A 135 27.45 -16.22 -12.87
C ARG A 135 28.54 -15.86 -11.86
N THR A 136 28.28 -14.91 -10.97
CA THR A 136 29.28 -14.44 -10.00
C THR A 136 29.27 -15.20 -8.68
N GLY A 137 28.32 -16.12 -8.46
CA GLY A 137 28.09 -16.79 -7.17
C GLY A 137 27.71 -15.83 -6.03
N LYS A 138 27.51 -14.53 -6.33
CA LYS A 138 27.16 -13.51 -5.35
C LYS A 138 25.64 -13.37 -5.30
N MET A 139 25.02 -14.20 -4.46
CA MET A 139 23.62 -14.06 -4.08
C MET A 139 23.38 -12.72 -3.36
N ARG A 140 22.27 -12.04 -3.69
CA ARG A 140 21.91 -10.71 -3.16
C ARG A 140 21.90 -10.72 -1.61
N LYS A 141 22.78 -9.94 -0.96
CA LYS A 141 22.87 -9.88 0.52
C LYS A 141 22.02 -8.78 1.17
N HIS A 142 21.54 -7.80 0.40
CA HIS A 142 20.78 -6.66 0.94
C HIS A 142 19.37 -6.57 0.35
N PHE A 143 18.40 -6.78 1.22
CA PHE A 143 17.00 -6.45 1.00
C PHE A 143 16.48 -5.64 2.18
N LEU A 144 15.35 -4.96 2.00
CA LEU A 144 14.60 -4.33 3.06
C LEU A 144 13.38 -5.20 3.32
N LYS A 145 13.24 -5.64 4.56
CA LYS A 145 12.09 -6.42 4.99
C LYS A 145 10.92 -5.47 5.17
N THR A 146 9.81 -5.78 4.51
CA THR A 146 8.58 -5.01 4.58
C THR A 146 7.48 -5.93 5.05
N SER A 147 6.89 -5.62 6.19
CA SER A 147 5.66 -6.26 6.67
C SER A 147 4.47 -5.40 6.29
N ILE A 148 3.42 -6.03 5.75
CA ILE A 148 2.15 -5.36 5.44
C ILE A 148 1.01 -6.05 6.18
N VAL A 149 -0.02 -5.26 6.46
CA VAL A 149 -1.26 -5.67 7.09
C VAL A 149 -2.36 -5.39 6.09
N VAL A 150 -3.14 -6.41 5.73
CA VAL A 150 -4.08 -6.37 4.60
C VAL A 150 -5.47 -6.76 5.06
N ASP A 151 -6.45 -5.92 4.75
CA ASP A 151 -7.86 -6.30 4.78
C ASP A 151 -8.09 -7.40 3.73
N THR A 152 -8.51 -8.57 4.19
CA THR A 152 -8.70 -9.72 3.31
C THR A 152 -9.91 -9.55 2.40
N ASP A 153 -10.92 -8.77 2.78
CA ASP A 153 -12.13 -8.61 1.99
C ASP A 153 -11.93 -7.52 0.92
N GLN A 154 -11.46 -6.33 1.31
CA GLN A 154 -11.26 -5.21 0.36
C GLN A 154 -9.88 -5.20 -0.33
N GLN A 155 -8.93 -6.04 0.10
CA GLN A 155 -7.56 -6.09 -0.44
C GLN A 155 -6.81 -4.74 -0.33
N ILE A 156 -7.05 -4.00 0.76
CA ILE A 156 -6.41 -2.72 1.10
C ILE A 156 -5.32 -2.95 2.13
N ILE A 157 -4.17 -2.29 1.96
CA ILE A 157 -3.09 -2.31 2.97
C ILE A 157 -3.46 -1.31 4.05
N THR A 158 -3.68 -1.77 5.29
CA THR A 158 -4.13 -0.95 6.43
C THR A 158 -2.99 -0.53 7.35
N GLY A 159 -1.85 -1.20 7.23
CA GLY A 159 -0.59 -0.72 7.79
C GLY A 159 0.62 -1.45 7.24
N PHE A 160 1.79 -0.88 7.48
CA PHE A 160 3.04 -1.45 7.05
C PHE A 160 4.19 -1.02 7.95
N MET A 161 5.27 -1.79 7.91
CA MET A 161 6.52 -1.44 8.56
C MET A 161 7.70 -1.95 7.75
N ILE A 162 8.75 -1.14 7.71
CA ILE A 162 9.95 -1.40 6.93
C ILE A 162 11.15 -1.44 7.87
N SER A 163 11.90 -2.54 7.80
CA SER A 163 13.10 -2.77 8.60
C SER A 163 14.25 -3.30 7.75
N LYS A 164 15.47 -3.26 8.31
CA LYS A 164 16.62 -3.96 7.74
C LYS A 164 16.50 -5.46 8.06
N ASN A 165 17.11 -6.31 7.24
CA ASN A 165 17.03 -7.78 7.33
C ASN A 165 17.29 -8.43 8.70
N ARG A 166 18.00 -7.75 9.62
CA ARG A 166 18.53 -8.35 10.86
C ARG A 166 17.67 -8.11 12.10
N VAL A 167 16.37 -7.84 11.99
CA VAL A 167 15.54 -7.60 13.18
C VAL A 167 14.57 -8.75 13.42
N HIS A 168 14.47 -9.19 14.67
CA HIS A 168 13.56 -10.26 15.12
C HIS A 168 12.10 -9.95 14.71
N GLU A 169 11.51 -10.86 13.94
CA GLU A 169 10.15 -10.73 13.38
C GLU A 169 9.07 -10.51 14.44
N SER A 170 9.21 -11.18 15.59
CA SER A 170 8.23 -11.16 16.67
C SER A 170 8.09 -9.78 17.32
N GLN A 171 9.19 -9.07 17.57
CA GLN A 171 9.14 -7.72 18.15
C GLN A 171 8.52 -6.71 17.18
N HIS A 172 8.88 -6.82 15.91
CA HIS A 172 8.33 -5.99 14.86
C HIS A 172 6.82 -6.21 14.67
N ALA A 173 6.36 -7.46 14.71
CA ALA A 173 4.95 -7.79 14.62
C ALA A 173 4.12 -7.08 15.70
N LEU A 174 4.60 -7.05 16.95
CA LEU A 174 3.89 -6.40 18.07
C LEU A 174 3.71 -4.89 17.83
N ILE A 175 4.75 -4.20 17.36
CA ILE A 175 4.70 -2.76 17.06
C ILE A 175 3.74 -2.49 15.89
N LEU A 176 3.84 -3.31 14.84
CA LEU A 176 2.99 -3.21 13.67
C LEU A 176 1.53 -3.40 14.06
N LEU A 177 1.18 -4.48 14.76
CA LEU A 177 -0.17 -4.78 15.23
C LEU A 177 -0.78 -3.61 16.01
N LYS A 178 -0.06 -3.07 17.00
CA LYS A 178 -0.54 -1.89 17.76
C LYS A 178 -0.75 -0.66 16.87
N LYS A 179 0.19 -0.37 15.96
CA LYS A 179 0.07 0.77 15.03
C LYS A 179 -1.13 0.61 14.11
N CYS A 180 -1.31 -0.58 13.54
CA CYS A 180 -2.37 -0.91 12.61
C CYS A 180 -3.74 -0.88 13.27
N HIS A 181 -3.89 -1.55 14.42
CA HIS A 181 -5.16 -1.66 15.12
C HIS A 181 -5.68 -0.28 15.58
N ARG A 182 -4.78 0.64 15.95
CA ARG A 182 -5.14 2.03 16.24
C ARG A 182 -5.64 2.80 15.01
N LEU A 183 -5.14 2.47 13.81
CA LEU A 183 -5.61 3.11 12.58
C LEU A 183 -6.93 2.50 12.11
N ARG A 184 -7.06 1.17 12.23
CA ARG A 184 -8.27 0.43 11.90
C ARG A 184 -8.33 -0.85 12.73
N LYS A 185 -9.41 -1.01 13.49
CA LYS A 185 -9.68 -2.20 14.28
C LYS A 185 -9.88 -3.41 13.35
N SER A 186 -9.57 -4.59 13.87
CA SER A 186 -9.87 -5.85 13.20
C SER A 186 -10.36 -6.86 14.23
N ASP A 187 -11.32 -7.68 13.82
CA ASP A 187 -11.93 -8.70 14.68
C ASP A 187 -11.07 -9.96 14.74
N CYS A 188 -10.26 -10.22 13.71
CA CYS A 188 -9.40 -11.40 13.64
C CYS A 188 -8.12 -11.12 12.84
N TYR A 189 -6.97 -11.50 13.40
CA TYR A 189 -5.68 -11.47 12.71
C TYR A 189 -5.22 -12.88 12.31
N VAL A 190 -4.86 -13.03 11.04
CA VAL A 190 -4.28 -14.28 10.51
C VAL A 190 -2.83 -14.05 10.11
N MET A 191 -1.94 -14.93 10.56
CA MET A 191 -0.49 -14.80 10.34
C MET A 191 0.13 -16.16 10.05
N ASP A 192 1.29 -16.16 9.40
CA ASP A 192 2.03 -17.40 9.16
C ASP A 192 2.61 -17.99 10.46
N ARG A 193 2.99 -19.27 10.43
CA ARG A 193 3.70 -20.00 11.48
C ARG A 193 4.95 -19.24 11.97
N GLY A 194 5.58 -18.46 11.09
CA GLY A 194 6.64 -17.51 11.44
C GLY A 194 6.28 -16.51 12.55
N TYR A 195 5.00 -16.33 12.89
CA TYR A 195 4.54 -15.43 13.94
C TYR A 195 4.05 -16.15 15.20
N ASP A 196 4.14 -17.47 15.28
CA ASP A 196 3.73 -18.24 16.46
C ASP A 196 4.49 -17.80 17.72
N SER A 197 3.76 -17.13 18.62
CA SER A 197 4.25 -16.70 19.92
C SER A 197 3.07 -16.40 20.84
N GLU A 198 3.11 -16.94 22.07
CA GLU A 198 2.09 -16.67 23.08
C GLU A 198 1.97 -15.15 23.37
N LYS A 199 3.08 -14.42 23.27
CA LYS A 199 3.09 -12.96 23.44
C LYS A 199 2.31 -12.23 22.35
N ILE A 200 2.35 -12.72 21.12
CA ILE A 200 1.58 -12.16 20.00
C ILE A 200 0.09 -12.48 20.19
N HIS A 201 -0.25 -13.72 20.56
CA HIS A 201 -1.62 -14.09 20.87
C HIS A 201 -2.21 -13.26 22.02
N LYS A 202 -1.49 -13.12 23.13
CA LYS A 202 -1.90 -12.28 24.28
C LYS A 202 -2.12 -10.83 23.87
N LEU A 203 -1.20 -10.24 23.09
CA LEU A 203 -1.40 -8.89 22.58
C LEU A 203 -2.72 -8.78 21.81
N ILE A 204 -2.96 -9.70 20.86
CA ILE A 204 -4.13 -9.65 19.98
C ILE A 204 -5.42 -9.88 20.78
N ARG A 205 -5.47 -10.93 21.61
CA ARG A 205 -6.68 -11.37 22.31
C ARG A 205 -7.01 -10.55 23.56
N GLU A 206 -6.00 -10.17 24.33
CA GLU A 206 -6.20 -9.52 25.64
C GLU A 206 -6.07 -8.00 25.59
N THR A 207 -5.30 -7.45 24.63
CA THR A 207 -5.10 -5.99 24.51
C THR A 207 -5.86 -5.38 23.34
N LEU A 208 -5.89 -6.06 22.20
CA LEU A 208 -6.57 -5.57 20.99
C LEU A 208 -8.01 -6.08 20.88
N ASN A 209 -8.45 -6.94 21.81
CA ASN A 209 -9.78 -7.57 21.83
C ASN A 209 -10.19 -8.17 20.47
N ALA A 210 -9.26 -8.90 19.86
CA ALA A 210 -9.43 -9.53 18.56
C ALA A 210 -9.00 -11.00 18.60
N ASP A 211 -9.49 -11.80 17.67
CA ASP A 211 -9.06 -13.19 17.51
C ASP A 211 -7.69 -13.26 16.83
N SER A 212 -6.97 -14.34 17.11
CA SER A 212 -5.71 -14.67 16.42
C SER A 212 -5.73 -16.11 15.95
N VAL A 213 -5.46 -16.29 14.65
CA VAL A 213 -5.31 -17.60 14.00
C VAL A 213 -3.91 -17.70 13.42
N ILE A 214 -3.03 -18.38 14.16
CA ILE A 214 -1.62 -18.53 13.83
C ILE A 214 -1.25 -20.00 14.05
N PRO A 215 -0.80 -20.74 13.04
CA PRO A 215 -0.48 -22.14 13.20
C PRO A 215 0.73 -22.29 14.10
N THR A 216 0.68 -23.26 15.01
CA THR A 216 1.77 -23.51 15.94
C THR A 216 3.03 -24.02 15.24
N ARG A 217 4.19 -23.62 15.75
CA ARG A 217 5.50 -24.18 15.40
C ARG A 217 5.72 -25.45 16.20
N ALA A 218 5.67 -26.59 15.52
CA ALA A 218 6.16 -27.84 16.06
C ALA A 218 7.68 -27.94 15.83
N TRP A 219 8.45 -28.10 16.91
CA TRP A 219 9.86 -28.44 16.84
C TRP A 219 10.00 -29.95 17.03
N LYS A 220 10.86 -30.60 16.24
CA LYS A 220 11.02 -32.07 16.25
C LYS A 220 11.28 -32.66 17.65
N ASN A 221 11.79 -31.88 18.59
CA ASN A 221 12.18 -32.32 19.93
C ASN A 221 11.38 -31.67 21.07
N THR A 222 10.21 -31.08 20.77
CA THR A 222 9.38 -30.42 21.81
C THR A 222 7.99 -31.02 21.78
N ALA A 223 7.76 -32.03 22.62
CA ALA A 223 6.47 -32.71 22.73
C ALA A 223 5.35 -31.81 23.29
N ASN A 224 5.72 -30.78 24.08
CA ASN A 224 4.77 -29.93 24.77
C ASN A 224 4.73 -28.50 24.19
N ILE A 225 3.55 -28.11 23.72
CA ILE A 225 3.25 -26.73 23.34
C ILE A 225 2.76 -25.98 24.57
N TRP A 226 3.53 -24.97 24.97
CA TRP A 226 3.24 -24.12 26.11
C TRP A 226 2.57 -22.82 25.65
N GLY A 227 1.58 -22.36 26.43
CA GLY A 227 0.79 -21.17 26.17
C GLY A 227 -0.70 -21.49 26.02
N LYS A 228 -1.57 -20.67 26.64
CA LYS A 228 -3.03 -20.89 26.62
C LYS A 228 -3.53 -20.85 25.18
N TYR A 229 -3.17 -19.79 24.45
CA TYR A 229 -3.65 -19.57 23.09
C TYR A 229 -2.92 -20.45 22.07
N ARG A 230 -1.64 -20.77 22.30
CA ARG A 230 -0.93 -21.73 21.45
C ARG A 230 -1.53 -23.14 21.52
N LYS A 231 -1.97 -23.60 22.70
CA LYS A 231 -2.72 -24.86 22.84
C LYS A 231 -4.08 -24.79 22.13
N GLU A 232 -4.78 -23.67 22.24
CA GLU A 232 -6.03 -23.50 21.48
C GLU A 232 -5.81 -23.62 19.95
N MET A 233 -4.67 -23.15 19.43
CA MET A 233 -4.29 -23.31 18.02
C MET A 233 -3.91 -24.74 17.63
N THR A 234 -3.64 -25.65 18.58
CA THR A 234 -3.53 -27.08 18.27
C THR A 234 -4.87 -27.79 18.36
N ASP A 235 -5.67 -27.42 19.35
CA ASP A 235 -6.87 -28.17 19.70
C ASP A 235 -8.04 -27.80 18.79
N ASN A 236 -8.15 -26.51 18.43
CA ASN A 236 -9.30 -25.94 17.71
C ASN A 236 -8.84 -24.95 16.61
N PHE A 237 -8.01 -25.41 15.67
CA PHE A 237 -7.51 -24.54 14.61
C PHE A 237 -8.57 -24.23 13.54
N ASP A 238 -8.92 -22.94 13.39
CA ASP A 238 -9.86 -22.49 12.34
C ASP A 238 -9.17 -22.39 10.97
N PHE A 239 -9.22 -23.48 10.21
CA PHE A 239 -8.70 -23.52 8.85
C PHE A 239 -9.39 -22.56 7.88
N ASN A 240 -10.67 -22.25 8.09
CA ASN A 240 -11.44 -21.40 7.17
C ASN A 240 -10.97 -19.96 7.25
N ARG A 241 -10.85 -19.41 8.47
CA ARG A 241 -10.25 -18.08 8.67
C ARG A 241 -8.79 -18.07 8.25
N TYR A 242 -8.02 -19.10 8.59
CA TYR A 242 -6.60 -19.18 8.24
C TYR A 242 -6.34 -19.13 6.72
N ARG A 243 -7.18 -19.77 5.90
CA ARG A 243 -7.03 -19.75 4.42
C ARG A 243 -7.01 -18.33 3.85
N LYS A 244 -7.72 -17.37 4.47
CA LYS A 244 -7.69 -15.95 4.03
C LYS A 244 -6.28 -15.34 4.10
N ARG A 245 -5.34 -15.94 4.84
CA ARG A 245 -3.92 -15.53 4.85
C ARG A 245 -3.32 -15.50 3.45
N VAL A 246 -3.68 -16.40 2.53
CA VAL A 246 -3.12 -16.42 1.15
C VAL A 246 -3.31 -15.08 0.41
N LEU A 247 -4.29 -14.28 0.80
CA LEU A 247 -4.57 -12.99 0.19
C LEU A 247 -3.49 -11.94 0.47
N VAL A 248 -2.77 -11.99 1.59
CA VAL A 248 -1.64 -11.06 1.83
C VAL A 248 -0.46 -11.37 0.92
N GLU A 249 -0.19 -12.66 0.64
CA GLU A 249 0.82 -13.08 -0.33
C GLU A 249 0.47 -12.61 -1.74
N THR A 250 -0.81 -12.74 -2.09
CA THR A 250 -1.36 -12.22 -3.34
C THR A 250 -1.16 -10.71 -3.43
N LYS A 251 -1.45 -9.98 -2.35
CA LYS A 251 -1.26 -8.51 -2.31
C LYS A 251 0.22 -8.12 -2.45
N PHE A 252 1.14 -8.84 -1.81
CA PHE A 252 2.58 -8.64 -2.02
C PHE A 252 2.98 -8.87 -3.47
N SER A 253 2.46 -9.94 -4.07
CA SER A 253 2.72 -10.30 -5.46
C SER A 253 2.25 -9.21 -6.43
N VAL A 254 1.03 -8.70 -6.24
CA VAL A 254 0.49 -7.56 -6.99
C VAL A 254 1.35 -6.31 -6.79
N LEU A 255 1.68 -5.96 -5.54
CA LEU A 255 2.51 -4.80 -5.20
C LEU A 255 3.85 -4.84 -5.96
N LYS A 256 4.55 -5.98 -5.92
CA LYS A 256 5.86 -6.16 -6.55
C LYS A 256 5.80 -6.19 -8.07
N ARG A 257 4.80 -6.85 -8.67
CA ARG A 257 4.68 -6.93 -10.14
C ARG A 257 4.26 -5.60 -10.75
N ARG A 258 3.36 -4.88 -10.08
CA ARG A 258 2.82 -3.61 -10.58
C ARG A 258 3.77 -2.44 -10.35
N PHE A 259 4.38 -2.34 -9.17
CA PHE A 259 5.18 -1.18 -8.78
C PHE A 259 6.67 -1.49 -8.62
N GLY A 260 7.11 -2.73 -8.88
CA GLY A 260 8.51 -3.16 -8.82
C GLY A 260 8.93 -3.70 -7.45
N ALA A 261 9.72 -4.77 -7.46
CA ALA A 261 10.32 -5.37 -6.26
C ALA A 261 11.70 -4.79 -5.91
N ASP A 262 12.38 -4.21 -6.91
CA ASP A 262 13.70 -3.62 -6.75
C ASP A 262 13.59 -2.14 -6.36
N LEU A 263 14.51 -1.73 -5.47
CA LEU A 263 14.64 -0.36 -4.99
C LEU A 263 15.74 0.35 -5.76
N LYS A 264 15.42 1.52 -6.30
CA LYS A 264 16.38 2.35 -7.04
C LYS A 264 17.30 3.12 -6.08
N ALA A 265 16.79 3.48 -4.91
CA ALA A 265 17.55 4.22 -3.91
C ALA A 265 18.62 3.37 -3.21
N ARG A 266 19.76 4.00 -2.86
CA ARG A 266 20.86 3.36 -2.11
C ARG A 266 20.82 3.64 -0.60
N SER A 267 20.32 4.80 -0.21
CA SER A 267 20.20 5.18 1.21
C SER A 267 18.95 4.55 1.83
N PHE A 268 19.09 3.94 3.00
CA PHE A 268 17.99 3.33 3.76
C PHE A 268 16.80 4.29 3.95
N GLN A 269 17.05 5.56 4.24
CA GLN A 269 15.98 6.53 4.46
C GLN A 269 15.17 6.79 3.18
N ILE A 270 15.83 6.84 2.03
CA ILE A 270 15.17 7.05 0.74
C ILE A 270 14.46 5.77 0.30
N GLN A 271 15.08 4.60 0.51
CA GLN A 271 14.46 3.30 0.25
C GLN A 271 13.16 3.11 1.02
N LYS A 272 13.10 3.55 2.30
CA LYS A 272 11.84 3.55 3.06
C LYS A 272 10.76 4.39 2.38
N LYS A 273 11.11 5.60 1.93
CA LYS A 273 10.16 6.48 1.23
C LYS A 273 9.70 5.89 -0.11
N GLU A 274 10.60 5.23 -0.84
CA GLU A 274 10.28 4.53 -2.09
C GLU A 274 9.27 3.40 -1.84
N ILE A 275 9.50 2.54 -0.85
CA ILE A 275 8.55 1.48 -0.46
C ILE A 275 7.22 2.08 0.01
N SER A 276 7.23 3.14 0.83
CA SER A 276 6.02 3.84 1.25
C SER A 276 5.22 4.35 0.05
N CYS A 277 5.87 4.93 -0.96
CA CYS A 277 5.20 5.36 -2.19
C CYS A 277 4.55 4.17 -2.92
N LYS A 278 5.25 3.04 -3.07
CA LYS A 278 4.70 1.83 -3.71
C LYS A 278 3.46 1.30 -2.96
N ILE A 279 3.47 1.34 -1.63
CA ILE A 279 2.32 0.92 -0.80
C ILE A 279 1.14 1.87 -0.96
N ILE A 280 1.38 3.19 -0.93
CA ILE A 280 0.36 4.21 -1.17
C ILE A 280 -0.26 4.02 -2.57
N LEU A 281 0.56 3.76 -3.58
CA LEU A 281 0.10 3.45 -4.93
C LEU A 281 -0.75 2.19 -4.99
N ALA A 282 -0.43 1.15 -4.24
CA ALA A 282 -1.23 -0.08 -4.21
C ALA A 282 -2.62 0.09 -3.57
N ASN A 283 -2.80 1.09 -2.70
CA ASN A 283 -4.11 1.49 -2.19
C ASN A 283 -4.80 2.43 -3.18
N LEU A 284 -4.10 3.44 -3.69
CA LEU A 284 -4.64 4.38 -4.69
C LEU A 284 -5.14 3.66 -5.94
N ASP A 285 -4.42 2.65 -6.39
CA ASP A 285 -4.85 1.85 -7.54
C ASP A 285 -6.11 1.03 -7.26
N ARG A 286 -6.31 0.58 -6.01
CA ARG A 286 -7.57 -0.03 -5.59
C ARG A 286 -8.71 0.98 -5.58
N ILE A 287 -8.47 2.23 -5.19
CA ILE A 287 -9.48 3.31 -5.26
C ILE A 287 -9.92 3.50 -6.71
N ILE A 288 -8.96 3.65 -7.63
CA ILE A 288 -9.25 3.86 -9.05
C ILE A 288 -10.02 2.67 -9.62
N LEU A 289 -9.60 1.44 -9.30
CA LEU A 289 -10.31 0.24 -9.74
C LEU A 289 -11.75 0.21 -9.20
N PHE A 290 -11.95 0.53 -7.93
CA PHE A 290 -13.27 0.59 -7.32
C PHE A 290 -14.17 1.63 -8.00
N CYS A 291 -13.66 2.84 -8.22
CA CYS A 291 -14.40 3.89 -8.95
C CYS A 291 -14.74 3.45 -10.37
N TRP A 292 -13.85 2.75 -11.07
CA TRP A 292 -14.12 2.25 -12.42
C TRP A 292 -15.21 1.19 -12.42
N VAL A 293 -15.16 0.26 -11.46
CA VAL A 293 -16.15 -0.80 -11.31
C VAL A 293 -17.52 -0.23 -10.96
N GLU A 294 -17.60 0.68 -9.99
CA GLU A 294 -18.84 1.38 -9.63
C GLU A 294 -19.44 2.15 -10.81
N VAL A 295 -18.62 2.94 -11.53
CA VAL A 295 -19.08 3.67 -12.71
C VAL A 295 -19.54 2.72 -13.81
N PHE A 296 -18.82 1.61 -14.03
CA PHE A 296 -19.18 0.60 -15.02
C PHE A 296 -20.51 -0.07 -14.71
N TYR A 297 -20.71 -0.51 -13.46
CA TYR A 297 -21.98 -1.13 -13.06
C TYR A 297 -23.13 -0.12 -13.06
N ARG A 298 -22.93 1.12 -12.57
CA ARG A 298 -23.96 2.17 -12.66
C ARG A 298 -24.37 2.46 -14.10
N ALA A 299 -23.42 2.49 -15.04
CA ALA A 299 -23.71 2.67 -16.46
C ALA A 299 -24.47 1.48 -17.07
N LEU A 300 -24.16 0.25 -16.67
CA LEU A 300 -24.89 -0.96 -17.11
C LEU A 300 -26.32 -1.01 -16.57
N PHE A 301 -26.56 -0.58 -15.34
CA PHE A 301 -27.89 -0.54 -14.75
C PHE A 301 -28.74 0.62 -15.29
N PHE A 302 -28.14 1.79 -15.60
CA PHE A 302 -28.86 2.88 -16.28
C PHE A 302 -29.25 2.54 -17.72
N ASN A 303 -28.42 1.78 -18.46
CA ASN A 303 -28.73 1.36 -19.83
C ASN A 303 -29.72 0.18 -19.92
N ARG A 304 -30.34 -0.24 -18.80
CA ARG A 304 -31.36 -1.30 -18.76
C ARG A 304 -32.74 -0.84 -18.31
N LEU A 305 -32.95 0.47 -18.06
CA LEU A 305 -34.30 1.01 -17.90
C LEU A 305 -34.81 1.40 -19.29
N PRO A 306 -35.86 0.75 -19.83
CA PRO A 306 -36.51 1.24 -21.03
C PRO A 306 -37.19 2.58 -20.75
N ASP A 307 -37.05 3.54 -21.69
CA ASP A 307 -37.76 4.82 -21.75
C ASP A 307 -39.27 4.64 -22.01
N LYS A 308 -39.95 3.89 -21.14
CA LYS A 308 -41.41 3.76 -21.12
C LYS A 308 -41.88 3.77 -19.68
N ILE A 309 -42.17 4.97 -19.18
CA ILE A 309 -43.29 5.33 -18.28
C ILE A 309 -43.17 6.85 -18.13
N PHE A 310 -43.88 7.60 -18.98
CA PHE A 310 -44.44 8.94 -18.74
C PHE A 310 -45.14 9.38 -20.03
N GLN A 311 -46.21 8.66 -20.39
CA GLN A 311 -47.21 9.11 -21.37
C GLN A 311 -48.46 8.24 -21.20
N ALA A 312 -49.23 8.55 -20.16
CA ALA A 312 -50.65 8.26 -20.02
C ALA A 312 -51.18 9.22 -18.95
N ASP A 313 -52.42 9.66 -19.13
CA ASP A 313 -53.18 10.63 -18.31
C ASP A 313 -53.12 12.09 -18.81
N LEU A 314 -53.53 12.26 -20.07
CA LEU A 314 -54.45 13.32 -20.47
C LEU A 314 -55.57 12.63 -21.25
N ASP A 315 -56.68 12.38 -20.55
CA ASP A 315 -58.07 12.50 -21.03
C ASP A 315 -59.02 12.44 -19.83
#